data_AF-A0A7V4UYD7-F1
#
_entry.id   AF-A0A7V4UYD7-F1
#
_cell.length_a   1.000
_cell.length_b   1.000
_cell.length_c   1.000
_cell.angle_alpha   90.00
_cell.angle_beta   90.00
_cell.angle_gamma   90.00
#
_symmetry.space_group_name_H-M   'P 1'
#
loop_
_entity.id
_entity.type
_entity.pdbx_description
1 polymer ?
#
loop_
_entity_poly.entity_id
_entity_poly.type
_entity_poly.pdbx_seq_one_letter_code
_entity_poly.pdbx_strand_id
1 'polypeptide(L)'
;GHNGAGKSTLMRILAGGEVTGGTLRTGHNVIFDYFAQDQAQELNASNSAYDELLADAPFDMVPQLRDILGAFLFSGDDIHKKVAVLSGGERNRLALAKLLLRPSNLLLMDEPTNHLDLFSKEVLLEALKQFPGTVVFVSHDRHFIDGLATRVVEVGGGKLESFYGDYEYYLEKTAAQGALVAGRDGGGRLPDGRAPESGGRNPGPQSDEKKAQAGSQPHDSRLSRQQQREEDKQRQKEERAKERRLADLETQIGAKEAELAKLEGAMAGPDFFKDLDAARAAGERHASLTAEVASLYEAWEGV
;
A
#
# COMPACT_ATOMS: atom_id res chain seq x y z
N GLY A 1 -8.23 -0.26 12.82
CA GLY A 1 -8.06 -0.14 14.29
C GLY A 1 -6.86 0.71 14.64
N HIS A 2 -6.97 1.57 15.66
CA HIS A 2 -5.92 2.50 16.09
C HIS A 2 -4.64 1.78 16.59
N ASN A 3 -3.56 2.54 16.76
CA ASN A 3 -2.32 2.00 17.34
C ASN A 3 -2.56 1.61 18.80
N GLY A 4 -2.05 0.44 19.21
CA GLY A 4 -2.34 -0.14 20.52
C GLY A 4 -3.72 -0.82 20.65
N ALA A 5 -4.52 -0.93 19.59
CA ALA A 5 -5.81 -1.64 19.63
C ALA A 5 -5.69 -3.17 19.80
N GLY A 6 -4.48 -3.74 19.67
CA GLY A 6 -4.23 -5.18 19.79
C GLY A 6 -4.07 -5.94 18.47
N LYS A 7 -3.81 -5.26 17.35
CA LYS A 7 -3.57 -5.87 16.02
C LYS A 7 -2.44 -6.90 16.05
N SER A 8 -1.26 -6.52 16.51
CA SER A 8 -0.10 -7.42 16.66
C SER A 8 -0.34 -8.54 17.68
N THR A 9 -1.18 -8.30 18.70
CA THR A 9 -1.57 -9.34 19.67
C THR A 9 -2.45 -10.38 18.99
N LEU A 10 -3.42 -9.96 18.17
CA LEU A 10 -4.25 -10.85 17.36
C LEU A 10 -3.39 -11.68 16.40
N MET A 11 -2.42 -11.05 15.73
CA MET A 11 -1.48 -11.73 14.83
C MET A 11 -0.68 -12.82 15.56
N ARG A 12 -0.15 -12.52 16.76
CA ARG A 12 0.55 -13.49 17.59
C ARG A 12 -0.34 -14.66 18.03
N ILE A 13 -1.60 -14.40 18.35
CA ILE A 13 -2.57 -15.45 18.67
C ILE A 13 -2.82 -16.34 17.44
N LEU A 14 -3.02 -15.75 16.26
CA LEU A 14 -3.20 -16.49 15.01
C LEU A 14 -1.98 -17.35 14.64
N ALA A 15 -0.78 -16.88 14.99
CA ALA A 15 0.47 -17.62 14.86
C ALA A 15 0.66 -18.73 15.92
N GLY A 16 -0.37 -19.06 16.71
CA GLY A 16 -0.32 -20.13 17.71
C GLY A 16 0.14 -19.69 19.11
N GLY A 17 0.15 -18.39 19.39
CA GLY A 17 0.45 -17.85 20.72
C GLY A 17 -0.62 -18.16 21.78
N GLU A 18 -0.32 -17.84 23.03
CA GLU A 18 -1.22 -18.11 24.16
C GLU A 18 -2.54 -17.33 24.07
N VAL A 19 -3.64 -18.03 24.36
CA VAL A 19 -4.99 -17.47 24.37
C VAL A 19 -5.48 -17.35 25.81
N THR A 20 -5.83 -16.14 26.25
CA THR A 20 -6.31 -15.89 27.62
C THR A 20 -7.70 -16.48 27.89
N GLY A 21 -8.52 -16.66 26.84
CA GLY A 21 -9.82 -17.32 26.91
C GLY A 21 -10.43 -17.59 25.53
N GLY A 22 -11.28 -18.61 25.42
CA GLY A 22 -11.82 -19.09 24.14
C GLY A 22 -11.01 -20.23 23.54
N THR A 23 -11.25 -20.56 22.26
CA THR A 23 -10.53 -21.63 21.56
C THR A 23 -10.03 -21.16 20.20
N LEU A 24 -8.74 -21.30 19.94
CA LEU A 24 -8.17 -21.20 18.60
C LEU A 24 -8.28 -22.59 17.95
N ARG A 25 -8.94 -22.67 16.79
CA ARG A 25 -9.06 -23.92 16.01
C ARG A 25 -8.47 -23.71 14.63
N THR A 26 -7.34 -24.33 14.37
CA THR A 26 -6.71 -24.37 13.04
C THR A 26 -7.25 -25.56 12.24
N GLY A 27 -7.32 -25.41 10.91
CA GLY A 27 -7.64 -26.53 10.04
C GLY A 27 -6.50 -27.54 9.98
N HIS A 28 -6.80 -28.82 9.75
CA HIS A 28 -5.83 -29.93 9.82
C HIS A 28 -4.66 -29.81 8.83
N ASN A 29 -4.80 -29.02 7.75
CA ASN A 29 -3.77 -28.82 6.72
C ASN A 29 -3.29 -27.36 6.64
N VAL A 30 -3.54 -26.54 7.66
CA VAL A 30 -3.06 -25.15 7.66
C VAL A 30 -1.56 -25.16 8.00
N ILE A 31 -0.75 -24.69 7.06
CA ILE A 31 0.67 -24.43 7.25
C ILE A 31 0.83 -22.92 7.16
N PHE A 32 1.09 -22.28 8.30
CA PHE A 32 1.24 -20.84 8.35
C PHE A 32 2.71 -20.43 8.42
N ASP A 33 3.01 -19.25 7.92
CA ASP A 33 4.27 -18.57 8.16
C ASP A 33 4.01 -17.16 8.72
N TYR A 34 4.86 -16.71 9.64
CA TYR A 34 4.70 -15.44 10.35
C TYR A 34 5.85 -14.49 10.01
N PHE A 35 5.53 -13.42 9.29
CA PHE A 35 6.44 -12.32 8.98
C PHE A 35 6.36 -11.25 10.06
N ALA A 36 7.36 -11.24 10.94
CA ALA A 36 7.63 -10.12 11.83
C ALA A 36 8.83 -9.33 11.32
N GLN A 37 8.82 -8.04 11.64
CA GLN A 37 9.81 -7.02 11.30
C GLN A 37 11.29 -7.43 11.55
N ASP A 38 11.55 -8.42 12.41
CA ASP A 38 12.89 -8.88 12.78
C ASP A 38 13.41 -10.10 11.98
N GLN A 39 12.62 -10.68 11.06
CA GLN A 39 13.09 -11.80 10.21
C GLN A 39 13.85 -11.29 8.96
N ALA A 40 14.79 -10.37 9.14
CA ALA A 40 15.79 -10.08 8.10
C ALA A 40 16.60 -11.37 7.88
N GLN A 41 16.20 -12.18 6.91
CA GLN A 41 16.89 -13.41 6.58
C GLN A 41 18.32 -13.06 6.15
N GLU A 42 19.31 -13.63 6.83
CA GLU A 42 20.69 -13.55 6.39
C GLU A 42 20.81 -14.24 5.04
N LEU A 43 21.06 -13.45 3.98
CA LEU A 43 21.33 -13.96 2.65
C LEU A 43 22.80 -14.35 2.55
N ASN A 44 23.12 -15.50 1.97
CA ASN A 44 24.50 -15.89 1.78
C ASN A 44 25.14 -15.11 0.63
N ALA A 45 26.05 -14.20 0.97
CA ALA A 45 26.76 -13.33 0.02
C ALA A 45 27.47 -14.08 -1.13
N SER A 46 27.84 -15.35 -0.92
CA SER A 46 28.55 -16.17 -1.92
C SER A 46 27.63 -16.79 -2.97
N ASN A 47 26.36 -16.98 -2.65
CA ASN A 47 25.37 -17.59 -3.53
C ASN A 47 24.96 -16.63 -4.64
N SER A 48 24.51 -17.19 -5.77
CA SER A 48 23.72 -16.42 -6.72
C SER A 48 22.29 -16.20 -6.19
N ALA A 49 21.55 -15.24 -6.74
CA ALA A 49 20.14 -15.05 -6.39
C ALA A 49 19.32 -16.35 -6.57
N TYR A 50 19.57 -17.10 -7.64
CA TYR A 50 18.95 -18.39 -7.88
C TYR A 50 19.37 -19.45 -6.86
N ASP A 51 20.68 -19.58 -6.59
CA ASP A 51 21.19 -20.59 -5.66
C ASP A 51 20.73 -20.33 -4.22
N GLU A 52 20.60 -19.05 -3.86
CA GLU A 52 20.10 -18.64 -2.55
C GLU A 52 18.66 -19.09 -2.33
N LEU A 53 17.80 -18.95 -3.34
CA LEU A 53 16.43 -19.44 -3.28
C LEU A 53 16.37 -20.97 -3.36
N LEU A 54 17.21 -21.58 -4.20
CA LEU A 54 17.28 -23.03 -4.34
C LEU A 54 17.70 -23.72 -3.05
N ALA A 55 18.59 -23.12 -2.27
CA ALA A 55 19.07 -23.68 -1.01
C ALA A 55 17.93 -23.93 0.01
N ASP A 56 16.89 -23.10 0.00
CA ASP A 56 15.76 -23.17 0.92
C ASP A 56 14.45 -23.62 0.26
N ALA A 57 14.45 -23.83 -1.05
CA ALA A 57 13.27 -24.24 -1.80
C ALA A 57 12.89 -25.71 -1.51
N PRO A 58 11.64 -25.98 -1.14
CA PRO A 58 11.07 -27.32 -1.23
C PRO A 58 11.18 -27.90 -2.65
N PHE A 59 11.32 -29.22 -2.77
CA PHE A 59 11.52 -29.90 -4.05
C PHE A 59 10.39 -29.62 -5.06
N ASP A 60 9.15 -29.52 -4.58
CA ASP A 60 7.94 -29.20 -5.35
C ASP A 60 7.88 -27.74 -5.81
N MET A 61 8.60 -26.83 -5.14
CA MET A 61 8.67 -25.43 -5.51
C MET A 61 9.76 -25.13 -6.53
N VAL A 62 10.77 -26.01 -6.71
CA VAL A 62 11.90 -25.84 -7.66
C VAL A 62 11.46 -25.36 -9.07
N PRO A 63 10.38 -25.88 -9.68
CA PRO A 63 9.92 -25.41 -10.99
C PRO A 63 9.47 -23.94 -11.00
N GLN A 64 8.97 -23.44 -9.86
CA GLN A 64 8.39 -22.09 -9.69
C GLN A 64 9.44 -21.04 -9.30
N LEU A 65 10.68 -21.43 -8.99
CA LEU A 65 11.72 -20.49 -8.53
C LEU A 65 11.97 -19.37 -9.52
N ARG A 66 11.97 -19.66 -10.82
CA ARG A 66 12.17 -18.64 -11.85
C ARG A 66 11.00 -17.68 -11.93
N ASP A 67 9.77 -18.16 -11.73
CA ASP A 67 8.57 -17.34 -11.74
C ASP A 67 8.54 -16.42 -10.51
N ILE A 68 8.90 -16.97 -9.34
CA ILE A 68 9.06 -16.20 -8.10
C ILE A 68 10.17 -15.16 -8.28
N LEU A 69 11.37 -15.53 -8.72
CA LEU A 69 12.45 -14.57 -9.01
C LEU A 69 12.03 -13.50 -10.01
N GLY A 70 11.31 -13.89 -11.07
CA GLY A 70 10.76 -12.98 -12.07
C GLY A 70 9.78 -11.98 -11.48
N ALA A 71 8.90 -12.41 -10.56
CA ALA A 71 7.99 -11.52 -9.83
C ALA A 71 8.76 -10.49 -8.98
N PHE A 72 9.93 -10.86 -8.45
CA PHE A 72 10.85 -9.94 -7.74
C PHE A 72 11.83 -9.19 -8.66
N LEU A 73 11.61 -9.28 -9.98
CA LEU A 73 12.36 -8.63 -11.04
C LEU A 73 13.83 -9.05 -11.11
N PHE A 74 14.11 -10.29 -10.72
CA PHE A 74 15.33 -11.00 -11.08
C PHE A 74 15.07 -11.75 -12.38
N SER A 75 15.56 -11.21 -13.49
CA SER A 75 15.32 -11.75 -14.83
C SER A 75 16.62 -11.96 -15.61
N GLY A 76 16.60 -12.87 -16.59
CA GLY A 76 17.77 -13.14 -17.44
C GLY A 76 19.01 -13.48 -16.62
N ASP A 77 20.08 -12.71 -16.80
CA ASP A 77 21.37 -12.91 -16.12
C ASP A 77 21.37 -12.46 -14.65
N ASP A 78 20.35 -11.71 -14.21
CA ASP A 78 20.28 -11.21 -12.83
C ASP A 78 20.15 -12.34 -11.81
N ILE A 79 19.51 -13.45 -12.19
CA ILE A 79 19.37 -14.64 -11.33
C ILE A 79 20.73 -15.28 -11.00
N HIS A 80 21.75 -15.02 -11.83
CA HIS A 80 23.10 -15.56 -11.68
C HIS A 80 24.05 -14.59 -10.97
N LYS A 81 23.61 -13.35 -10.69
CA LYS A 81 24.39 -12.39 -9.90
C LYS A 81 24.55 -12.90 -8.47
N LYS A 82 25.76 -12.74 -7.92
CA LYS A 82 26.02 -13.05 -6.51
C LYS A 82 25.30 -12.08 -5.58
N VAL A 83 24.81 -12.56 -4.45
CA VAL A 83 24.17 -11.73 -3.42
C VAL A 83 25.10 -10.58 -2.97
N ALA A 84 26.41 -10.81 -2.92
CA ALA A 84 27.40 -9.79 -2.57
C ALA A 84 27.42 -8.57 -3.51
N VAL A 85 26.99 -8.71 -4.77
CA VAL A 85 27.00 -7.62 -5.75
C VAL A 85 25.63 -6.97 -5.95
N LEU A 86 24.60 -7.47 -5.27
CA LEU A 86 23.26 -6.90 -5.28
C LEU A 86 23.23 -5.60 -4.46
N SER A 87 22.49 -4.62 -4.95
CA SER A 87 22.15 -3.40 -4.21
C SER A 87 21.34 -3.72 -2.93
N GLY A 88 21.20 -2.74 -2.03
CA GLY A 88 20.36 -2.89 -0.84
C GLY A 88 18.92 -3.31 -1.18
N GLY A 89 18.29 -2.62 -2.13
CA GLY A 89 16.92 -2.94 -2.57
C GLY A 89 16.79 -4.29 -3.29
N GLU A 90 17.79 -4.71 -4.09
CA GLU A 90 17.81 -6.06 -4.66
C GLU A 90 17.92 -7.14 -3.59
N ARG A 91 18.82 -6.97 -2.60
CA ARG A 91 18.92 -7.93 -1.49
C ARG A 91 17.62 -8.03 -0.71
N ASN A 92 16.95 -6.90 -0.48
CA ASN A 92 15.66 -6.87 0.19
C ASN A 92 14.58 -7.62 -0.61
N ARG A 93 14.49 -7.38 -1.93
CA ARG A 93 13.59 -8.14 -2.82
C ARG A 93 13.91 -9.63 -2.83
N LEU A 94 15.18 -10.02 -2.79
CA LEU A 94 15.59 -11.42 -2.72
C LEU A 94 15.15 -12.08 -1.40
N ALA A 95 15.28 -11.37 -0.28
CA ALA A 95 14.82 -11.84 1.02
C ALA A 95 13.28 -12.03 1.04
N LEU A 96 12.53 -11.09 0.43
CA LEU A 96 11.09 -11.22 0.26
C LEU A 96 10.71 -12.42 -0.63
N ALA A 97 11.45 -12.64 -1.72
CA ALA A 97 11.24 -13.80 -2.59
C ALA A 97 11.46 -15.13 -1.87
N LYS A 98 12.49 -15.20 -1.03
CA LYS A 98 12.85 -16.39 -0.24
C LYS A 98 11.79 -16.73 0.82
N LEU A 99 11.08 -15.73 1.34
CA LEU A 99 9.94 -15.97 2.26
C LEU A 99 8.77 -16.67 1.56
N LEU A 100 8.46 -16.31 0.32
CA LEU A 100 7.38 -16.93 -0.44
C LEU A 100 7.67 -18.35 -0.92
N LEU A 101 8.91 -18.84 -0.77
CA LEU A 101 9.28 -20.23 -1.07
C LEU A 101 8.85 -21.21 0.00
N ARG A 102 8.62 -20.76 1.23
CA ARG A 102 8.20 -21.65 2.30
C ARG A 102 6.80 -22.16 1.98
N PRO A 103 6.56 -23.49 2.08
CA PRO A 103 5.29 -24.10 1.71
C PRO A 103 4.24 -23.72 2.75
N SER A 104 3.64 -22.55 2.59
CA SER A 104 2.61 -22.01 3.47
C SER A 104 1.34 -21.76 2.66
N ASN A 105 0.21 -22.00 3.29
CA ASN A 105 -1.11 -21.65 2.74
C ASN A 105 -1.81 -20.56 3.56
N LEU A 106 -1.16 -20.09 4.63
CA LEU A 106 -1.56 -18.94 5.42
C LEU A 106 -0.33 -18.07 5.73
N LEU A 107 -0.26 -16.88 5.14
CA LEU A 107 0.75 -15.89 5.46
C LEU A 107 0.21 -14.89 6.48
N LEU A 108 0.94 -14.70 7.57
CA LEU A 108 0.62 -13.73 8.62
C LEU A 108 1.69 -12.64 8.59
N MET A 109 1.35 -11.39 8.27
CA MET A 109 2.31 -10.29 8.10
C MET A 109 1.99 -9.09 8.98
N ASP A 110 2.89 -8.69 9.87
CA ASP A 110 2.72 -7.50 10.71
C ASP A 110 3.60 -6.35 10.19
N GLU A 111 2.97 -5.31 9.63
CA GLU A 111 3.59 -4.14 8.98
C GLU A 111 4.64 -4.52 7.91
N PRO A 112 4.27 -5.31 6.88
CA PRO A 112 5.24 -5.85 5.93
C PRO A 112 5.87 -4.81 4.99
N THR A 113 5.25 -3.64 4.88
CA THR A 113 5.72 -2.54 4.04
C THR A 113 6.72 -1.62 4.76
N ASN A 114 6.95 -1.84 6.06
CA ASN A 114 7.85 -1.01 6.84
C ASN A 114 9.30 -1.25 6.38
N HIS A 115 10.08 -0.19 6.17
CA HIS A 115 11.45 -0.25 5.61
C HIS A 115 11.57 -0.72 4.16
N LEU A 116 10.45 -0.86 3.43
CA LEU A 116 10.46 -1.12 1.99
C LEU A 116 10.42 0.20 1.21
N ASP A 117 11.31 0.33 0.22
CA ASP A 117 11.16 1.35 -0.82
C ASP A 117 9.88 1.10 -1.65
N LEU A 118 9.36 2.15 -2.31
CA LEU A 118 8.11 2.09 -3.06
C LEU A 118 8.08 0.93 -4.07
N PHE A 119 9.18 0.73 -4.77
CA PHE A 119 9.30 -0.31 -5.78
C PHE A 119 9.23 -1.72 -5.17
N SER A 120 9.90 -1.92 -4.04
CA SER A 120 9.85 -3.17 -3.28
C SER A 120 8.45 -3.43 -2.71
N LYS A 121 7.69 -2.37 -2.35
CA LYS A 121 6.28 -2.50 -1.96
C LYS A 121 5.40 -2.95 -3.12
N GLU A 122 5.56 -2.38 -4.31
CA GLU A 122 4.82 -2.77 -5.51
C GLU A 122 5.10 -4.23 -5.89
N VAL A 123 6.38 -4.62 -5.88
CA VAL A 123 6.82 -5.99 -6.12
C VAL A 123 6.19 -6.95 -5.11
N LEU A 124 6.21 -6.60 -3.82
CA LEU A 124 5.59 -7.41 -2.78
C LEU A 124 4.07 -7.53 -2.97
N LEU A 125 3.40 -6.43 -3.31
CA LEU A 125 1.97 -6.40 -3.56
C LEU A 125 1.59 -7.35 -4.71
N GLU A 126 2.30 -7.29 -5.85
CA GLU A 126 2.07 -8.15 -7.00
C GLU A 126 2.36 -9.62 -6.69
N ALA A 127 3.42 -9.90 -5.93
CA ALA A 127 3.74 -11.26 -5.50
C ALA A 127 2.63 -11.84 -4.58
N LEU A 128 2.11 -11.04 -3.64
CA LEU A 128 1.04 -11.46 -2.73
C LEU A 128 -0.32 -11.61 -3.44
N LYS A 129 -0.60 -10.83 -4.48
CA LYS A 129 -1.80 -11.03 -5.33
C LYS A 129 -1.79 -12.38 -6.04
N GLN A 130 -0.60 -12.89 -6.39
CA GLN A 130 -0.42 -14.17 -7.06
C GLN A 130 -0.30 -15.34 -6.07
N PHE A 131 -0.18 -15.06 -4.78
CA PHE A 131 -0.05 -16.09 -3.75
C PHE A 131 -1.34 -16.92 -3.66
N PRO A 132 -1.28 -18.26 -3.83
CA PRO A 132 -2.46 -19.12 -3.88
C PRO A 132 -3.13 -19.35 -2.53
N GLY A 133 -2.47 -18.96 -1.42
CA GLY A 133 -2.98 -19.14 -0.06
C GLY A 133 -3.77 -17.94 0.47
N THR A 134 -4.00 -17.94 1.79
CA THR A 134 -4.62 -16.82 2.49
C THR A 134 -3.54 -15.90 3.04
N VAL A 135 -3.70 -14.59 2.87
CA VAL A 135 -2.83 -13.58 3.51
C VAL A 135 -3.64 -12.83 4.56
N VAL A 136 -3.13 -12.78 5.78
CA VAL A 136 -3.61 -11.90 6.85
C VAL A 136 -2.49 -10.91 7.13
N PHE A 137 -2.77 -9.63 6.94
CA PHE A 137 -1.77 -8.59 7.11
C PHE A 137 -2.30 -7.42 7.94
N VAL A 138 -1.36 -6.74 8.58
CA VAL A 138 -1.57 -5.45 9.23
C VAL A 138 -0.69 -4.45 8.49
N SER A 139 -1.27 -3.35 8.02
CA SER A 139 -0.53 -2.29 7.35
C SER A 139 -1.16 -0.94 7.63
N HIS A 140 -0.33 0.10 7.62
CA HIS A 140 -0.74 1.50 7.55
C HIS A 140 -0.74 2.08 6.12
N ASP A 141 -0.22 1.32 5.14
CA ASP A 141 -0.09 1.75 3.74
C ASP A 141 -1.41 1.53 3.00
N ARG A 142 -2.10 2.63 2.64
CA ARG A 142 -3.40 2.57 1.96
C ARG A 142 -3.32 1.89 0.60
N HIS A 143 -2.29 2.17 -0.19
CA HIS A 143 -2.13 1.58 -1.51
C HIS A 143 -2.00 0.06 -1.42
N PHE A 144 -1.25 -0.42 -0.44
CA PHE A 144 -1.09 -1.85 -0.18
C PHE A 144 -2.40 -2.51 0.30
N ILE A 145 -3.14 -1.84 1.19
CA ILE A 145 -4.45 -2.32 1.66
C ILE A 145 -5.43 -2.39 0.49
N ASP A 146 -5.57 -1.33 -0.28
CA ASP A 146 -6.51 -1.24 -1.41
C ASP A 146 -6.19 -2.29 -2.49
N GLY A 147 -4.89 -2.55 -2.73
CA GLY A 147 -4.45 -3.50 -3.73
C GLY A 147 -4.61 -4.98 -3.33
N LEU A 148 -4.71 -5.31 -2.05
CA LEU A 148 -4.68 -6.70 -1.56
C LEU A 148 -5.91 -7.11 -0.73
N ALA A 149 -6.55 -6.18 -0.03
CA ALA A 149 -7.62 -6.50 0.91
C ALA A 149 -8.90 -6.91 0.21
N THR A 150 -9.35 -8.13 0.49
CA THR A 150 -10.68 -8.64 0.11
C THR A 150 -11.67 -8.64 1.29
N ARG A 151 -11.15 -8.40 2.49
CA ARG A 151 -11.87 -8.38 3.76
C ARG A 151 -11.10 -7.53 4.77
N VAL A 152 -11.78 -6.61 5.43
CA VAL A 152 -11.21 -5.76 6.49
C VAL A 152 -11.73 -6.22 7.84
N VAL A 153 -10.82 -6.43 8.80
CA VAL A 153 -11.16 -6.72 10.19
C VAL A 153 -10.77 -5.54 11.06
N GLU A 154 -11.76 -4.85 11.60
CA GLU A 154 -11.55 -3.78 12.54
C GLU A 154 -11.34 -4.34 13.95
N VAL A 155 -10.20 -3.98 14.54
CA VAL A 155 -9.87 -4.26 15.95
C VAL A 155 -10.05 -2.99 16.76
N GLY A 156 -10.97 -2.99 17.72
CA GLY A 156 -11.26 -1.83 18.56
C GLY A 156 -12.28 -2.12 19.66
N GLY A 157 -12.23 -1.38 20.78
CA GLY A 157 -13.22 -1.49 21.86
C GLY A 157 -13.38 -2.88 22.48
N GLY A 158 -12.34 -3.72 22.42
CA GLY A 158 -12.38 -5.11 22.88
C GLY A 158 -13.17 -6.07 21.97
N LYS A 159 -13.47 -5.65 20.73
CA LYS A 159 -14.23 -6.43 19.74
C LYS A 159 -13.49 -6.50 18.41
N LEU A 160 -13.88 -7.49 17.61
CA LEU A 160 -13.48 -7.65 16.22
C LEU A 160 -14.72 -7.51 15.35
N GLU A 161 -14.73 -6.53 14.44
CA GLU A 161 -15.80 -6.36 13.45
C GLU A 161 -15.25 -6.66 12.05
N SER A 162 -16.04 -7.36 11.25
CA SER A 162 -15.58 -7.88 9.96
C SER A 162 -16.41 -7.29 8.83
N PHE A 163 -15.73 -6.70 7.87
CA PHE A 163 -16.31 -6.10 6.66
C PHE A 163 -15.81 -6.90 5.45
N TYR A 164 -16.74 -7.47 4.68
CA TYR A 164 -16.42 -8.16 3.43
C TYR A 164 -16.50 -7.15 2.29
N GLY A 165 -15.39 -6.93 1.61
CA GLY A 165 -15.20 -5.84 0.66
C GLY A 165 -13.78 -5.28 0.75
N ASP A 166 -13.45 -4.45 -0.23
CA ASP A 166 -12.22 -3.66 -0.23
C ASP A 166 -12.24 -2.59 0.88
N TYR A 167 -11.14 -1.84 0.98
CA TYR A 167 -11.02 -0.78 1.97
C TYR A 167 -11.98 0.39 1.71
N GLU A 168 -12.32 0.66 0.45
CA GLU A 168 -13.29 1.70 0.09
C GLU A 168 -14.68 1.37 0.65
N TYR A 169 -15.12 0.12 0.51
CA TYR A 169 -16.34 -0.39 1.14
C TYR A 169 -16.33 -0.23 2.67
N TYR A 170 -15.19 -0.52 3.31
CA TYR A 170 -15.02 -0.32 4.74
C TYR A 170 -15.14 1.17 5.14
N LEU A 171 -14.52 2.09 4.38
CA LEU A 171 -14.61 3.53 4.64
C LEU A 171 -16.05 4.03 4.49
N GLU A 172 -16.78 3.62 3.45
CA GLU A 172 -18.18 3.98 3.28
C GLU A 172 -19.05 3.49 4.44
N LYS A 173 -18.86 2.24 4.88
CA LYS A 173 -19.61 1.66 6.01
C LYS A 173 -19.30 2.37 7.32
N THR A 174 -18.03 2.67 7.57
CA THR A 174 -17.60 3.35 8.80
C THR A 174 -18.09 4.80 8.82
N ALA A 175 -18.05 5.49 7.68
CA ALA A 175 -18.59 6.85 7.53
C ALA A 175 -20.11 6.87 7.72
N ALA A 176 -20.83 5.91 7.15
CA ALA A 176 -22.27 5.78 7.33
C ALA A 176 -22.65 5.44 8.79
N GLN A 177 -21.89 4.57 9.45
CA GLN A 177 -22.08 4.25 10.87
C GLN A 177 -21.75 5.45 11.77
N GLY A 178 -20.68 6.19 11.49
CA GLY A 178 -20.32 7.42 12.21
C GLY A 178 -21.36 8.52 12.04
N ALA A 179 -21.92 8.69 10.84
CA ALA A 179 -23.02 9.62 10.58
C ALA A 179 -24.32 9.24 11.31
N LEU A 180 -24.62 7.94 11.43
CA LEU A 180 -25.78 7.44 12.18
C LEU A 180 -25.63 7.61 13.71
N VAL A 181 -24.39 7.55 14.22
CA VAL A 181 -24.09 7.80 15.64
C VAL A 181 -24.10 9.31 15.95
N ALA A 182 -23.53 10.14 15.06
CA ALA A 182 -23.57 11.61 15.19
C ALA A 182 -24.99 12.18 15.09
N GLY A 183 -25.89 11.52 14.34
CA GLY A 183 -27.31 11.89 14.25
C GLY A 183 -28.15 11.59 15.50
N ARG A 184 -27.63 10.86 16.49
CA ARG A 184 -28.33 10.57 17.77
C ARG A 184 -28.04 11.58 18.89
N ASP A 185 -26.95 12.33 18.81
CA ASP A 185 -26.59 13.35 19.82
C ASP A 185 -26.99 14.78 19.42
N GLY A 186 -27.60 14.97 18.24
CA GLY A 186 -28.13 16.25 17.77
C GLY A 186 -29.65 16.36 17.90
N GLY A 187 -30.17 16.49 19.11
CA GLY A 187 -31.59 16.83 19.32
C GLY A 187 -31.91 18.22 18.76
N GLY A 188 -32.76 18.30 17.72
CA GLY A 188 -33.08 19.59 17.13
C GLY A 188 -34.08 19.59 15.96
N ARG A 189 -35.36 19.31 16.26
CA ARG A 189 -36.56 19.97 15.71
C ARG A 189 -36.78 19.98 14.18
N LEU A 190 -37.69 19.10 13.74
CA LEU A 190 -38.45 19.21 12.48
C LEU A 190 -39.32 20.49 12.49
N PRO A 191 -39.44 21.22 11.36
CA PRO A 191 -40.57 22.13 11.13
C PRO A 191 -41.60 21.50 10.20
N ASP A 192 -42.83 21.51 10.69
CA ASP A 192 -44.07 21.18 9.98
C ASP A 192 -44.39 22.19 8.86
N GLY A 193 -44.89 21.61 7.76
CA GLY A 193 -45.95 22.09 6.85
C GLY A 193 -46.16 23.58 6.54
N ARG A 194 -46.22 23.88 5.24
CA ARG A 194 -47.36 24.60 4.63
C ARG A 194 -47.36 24.51 3.09
N ALA A 195 -48.49 24.09 2.53
CA ALA A 195 -48.88 24.23 1.13
C ALA A 195 -49.12 25.72 0.77
N PRO A 196 -49.26 26.07 -0.53
CA PRO A 196 -50.62 26.23 -1.05
C PRO A 196 -50.86 25.73 -2.50
N GLU A 197 -52.13 25.81 -2.87
CA GLU A 197 -52.85 25.13 -3.94
C GLU A 197 -52.79 25.75 -5.36
N SER A 198 -52.99 24.86 -6.34
CA SER A 198 -53.86 24.93 -7.55
C SER A 198 -53.91 26.15 -8.49
N GLY A 199 -53.91 25.86 -9.80
CA GLY A 199 -54.48 26.73 -10.84
C GLY A 199 -54.04 26.33 -12.25
N GLY A 200 -54.82 25.48 -12.93
CA GLY A 200 -54.41 24.79 -14.16
C GLY A 200 -54.57 25.52 -15.48
N ARG A 201 -54.18 24.84 -16.56
CA ARG A 201 -54.91 24.64 -17.85
C ARG A 201 -53.99 23.99 -18.87
N ASN A 202 -54.45 22.87 -19.42
CA ASN A 202 -54.02 22.32 -20.71
C ASN A 202 -54.91 22.96 -21.81
N PRO A 203 -54.50 22.98 -23.09
CA PRO A 203 -54.72 21.81 -23.97
C PRO A 203 -53.64 21.56 -25.04
N GLY A 204 -53.60 20.32 -25.57
CA GLY A 204 -52.78 19.88 -26.74
C GLY A 204 -53.29 20.42 -28.09
N PRO A 205 -53.07 19.80 -29.28
CA PRO A 205 -52.57 18.42 -29.56
C PRO A 205 -51.65 18.25 -30.83
N GLN A 206 -51.28 16.98 -31.14
CA GLN A 206 -51.12 16.34 -32.50
C GLN A 206 -50.08 16.89 -33.52
N SER A 207 -49.03 16.12 -33.87
CA SER A 207 -48.88 15.15 -35.00
C SER A 207 -48.65 15.77 -36.39
N ASP A 208 -47.53 15.41 -37.04
CA ASP A 208 -47.30 15.17 -38.50
C ASP A 208 -45.84 15.45 -38.87
N GLU A 209 -45.06 14.42 -39.23
CA GLU A 209 -44.69 13.99 -40.59
C GLU A 209 -43.43 14.65 -41.21
N LYS A 210 -42.49 13.77 -41.57
CA LYS A 210 -41.66 13.71 -42.79
C LYS A 210 -40.51 14.71 -43.07
N LYS A 211 -39.32 14.08 -43.21
CA LYS A 211 -38.32 14.17 -44.31
C LYS A 211 -37.94 15.55 -44.91
N ALA A 212 -36.65 15.88 -44.81
CA ALA A 212 -35.76 16.35 -45.90
C ALA A 212 -34.33 16.52 -45.33
N GLN A 213 -33.35 15.70 -45.75
CA GLN A 213 -32.34 15.99 -46.79
C GLN A 213 -31.28 17.07 -46.46
N ALA A 214 -30.04 16.58 -46.35
CA ALA A 214 -28.78 17.08 -46.93
C ALA A 214 -28.28 18.52 -46.63
N GLY A 215 -27.10 18.58 -46.01
CA GLY A 215 -26.00 19.47 -46.45
C GLY A 215 -25.59 20.62 -45.53
N SER A 216 -24.50 20.43 -44.76
CA SER A 216 -23.56 21.46 -44.24
C SER A 216 -22.60 20.77 -43.24
N GLN A 217 -21.29 21.00 -43.08
CA GLN A 217 -20.20 21.75 -43.72
C GLN A 217 -18.87 21.12 -43.19
N PRO A 218 -17.73 21.13 -43.92
CA PRO A 218 -16.47 20.52 -43.46
C PRO A 218 -15.66 21.35 -42.43
N HIS A 219 -16.20 22.46 -41.93
CA HIS A 219 -15.41 23.50 -41.25
C HIS A 219 -15.26 23.32 -39.72
N ASP A 220 -16.12 22.51 -39.09
CA ASP A 220 -16.11 22.28 -37.63
C ASP A 220 -15.04 21.27 -37.18
N SER A 221 -14.51 20.49 -38.12
CA SER A 221 -13.52 19.44 -37.84
C SER A 221 -12.10 19.96 -37.59
N ARG A 222 -11.79 21.21 -37.96
CA ARG A 222 -10.46 21.81 -37.76
C ARG A 222 -10.32 22.49 -36.41
N LEU A 223 -11.31 23.26 -35.98
CA LEU A 223 -11.31 23.96 -34.68
C LEU A 223 -11.34 22.95 -33.52
N SER A 224 -12.15 21.90 -33.62
CA SER A 224 -12.19 20.78 -32.67
C SER A 224 -10.87 20.01 -32.59
N ARG A 225 -10.22 19.73 -33.73
CA ARG A 225 -8.88 19.11 -33.77
C ARG A 225 -7.77 20.00 -33.23
N GLN A 226 -7.91 21.33 -33.34
CA GLN A 226 -6.93 22.29 -32.87
C GLN A 226 -7.04 22.46 -31.34
N GLN A 227 -8.26 22.51 -30.80
CA GLN A 227 -8.55 22.50 -29.37
C GLN A 227 -8.08 21.20 -28.71
N GLN A 228 -8.38 20.03 -29.30
CA GLN A 228 -7.91 18.73 -28.78
C GLN A 228 -6.37 18.66 -28.71
N ARG A 229 -5.66 19.18 -29.72
CA ARG A 229 -4.19 19.22 -29.70
C ARG A 229 -3.63 20.14 -28.62
N GLU A 230 -4.30 21.25 -28.34
CA GLU A 230 -3.89 22.16 -27.27
C GLU A 230 -4.15 21.55 -25.89
N GLU A 231 -5.29 20.88 -25.69
CA GLU A 231 -5.61 20.12 -24.48
C GLU A 231 -4.63 18.96 -24.25
N ASP A 232 -4.33 18.17 -25.28
CA ASP A 232 -3.37 17.06 -25.20
C ASP A 232 -1.95 17.56 -24.86
N LYS A 233 -1.55 18.69 -25.47
CA LYS A 233 -0.25 19.31 -25.21
C LYS A 233 -0.18 19.87 -23.79
N GLN A 234 -1.29 20.39 -23.27
CA GLN A 234 -1.39 20.91 -21.91
C GLN A 234 -1.32 19.76 -20.89
N ARG A 235 -2.07 18.66 -21.13
CA ARG A 235 -1.99 17.43 -20.32
C ARG A 235 -0.59 16.85 -20.28
N GLN A 236 0.07 16.69 -21.44
CA GLN A 236 1.45 16.20 -21.49
C GLN A 236 2.44 17.12 -20.77
N LYS A 237 2.20 18.43 -20.77
CA LYS A 237 3.05 19.39 -20.06
C LYS A 237 2.86 19.28 -18.55
N GLU A 238 1.62 19.08 -18.10
CA GLU A 238 1.27 18.89 -16.68
C GLU A 238 1.80 17.54 -16.16
N GLU A 239 1.66 16.46 -16.92
CA GLU A 239 2.23 15.15 -16.62
C GLU A 239 3.76 15.23 -16.49
N ARG A 240 4.46 15.83 -17.47
CA ARG A 240 5.91 16.02 -17.40
C ARG A 240 6.35 16.93 -16.25
N ALA A 241 5.51 17.89 -15.85
CA ALA A 241 5.81 18.75 -14.71
C ALA A 241 5.67 17.99 -13.39
N LYS A 242 4.66 17.12 -13.27
CA LYS A 242 4.49 16.20 -12.14
C LYS A 242 5.64 15.20 -12.05
N GLU A 243 5.98 14.53 -13.16
CA GLU A 243 7.11 13.59 -13.23
C GLU A 243 8.43 14.24 -12.79
N ARG A 244 8.71 15.47 -13.24
CA ARG A 244 9.91 16.20 -12.81
C ARG A 244 9.89 16.54 -11.33
N ARG A 245 8.72 16.88 -10.78
CA ARG A 245 8.57 17.21 -9.36
C ARG A 245 8.71 15.97 -8.49
N LEU A 246 8.17 14.83 -8.91
CA LEU A 246 8.36 13.53 -8.25
C LEU A 246 9.84 13.14 -8.24
N ALA A 247 10.53 13.23 -9.38
CA ALA A 247 11.95 12.90 -9.48
C ALA A 247 12.84 13.81 -8.59
N ASP A 248 12.50 15.09 -8.48
CA ASP A 248 13.21 16.02 -7.60
C ASP A 248 12.98 15.69 -6.12
N LEU A 249 11.73 15.40 -5.73
CA LEU A 249 11.37 14.99 -4.37
C LEU A 249 12.04 13.65 -3.99
N GLU A 250 12.07 12.67 -4.90
CA GLU A 250 12.78 11.40 -4.70
C GLU A 250 14.27 11.60 -4.46
N THR A 251 14.89 12.50 -5.24
CA THR A 251 16.31 12.83 -5.07
C THR A 251 16.57 13.46 -3.70
N GLN A 252 15.67 14.34 -3.25
CA GLN A 252 15.77 14.99 -1.93
C GLN A 252 15.55 14.00 -0.78
N ILE A 253 14.56 13.12 -0.89
CA ILE A 253 14.28 12.07 0.08
C ILE A 253 15.50 11.16 0.22
N GLY A 254 16.00 10.59 -0.88
CA GLY A 254 17.14 9.68 -0.84
C GLY A 254 18.42 10.33 -0.27
N ALA A 255 18.64 11.62 -0.54
CA ALA A 255 19.75 12.36 0.05
C ALA A 255 19.61 12.51 1.58
N LYS A 256 18.40 12.78 2.07
CA LYS A 256 18.10 12.96 3.49
C LYS A 256 18.10 11.64 4.26
N GLU A 257 17.59 10.57 3.67
CA GLU A 257 17.67 9.21 4.23
C GLU A 257 19.13 8.74 4.32
N ALA A 258 19.95 9.02 3.31
CA ALA A 258 21.38 8.70 3.38
C ALA A 258 22.11 9.50 4.47
N GLU A 259 21.68 10.74 4.77
CA GLU A 259 22.19 11.51 5.90
C GLU A 259 21.73 10.92 7.24
N LEU A 260 20.45 10.52 7.34
CA LEU A 260 19.88 9.88 8.52
C LEU A 260 20.59 8.56 8.84
N ALA A 261 20.79 7.69 7.84
CA ALA A 261 21.47 6.41 8.01
C ALA A 261 22.94 6.56 8.46
N LYS A 262 23.64 7.60 7.97
CA LYS A 262 25.00 7.92 8.45
C LYS A 262 25.00 8.35 9.91
N LEU A 263 24.00 9.14 10.31
CA LEU A 263 23.85 9.62 11.68
C LEU A 263 23.52 8.45 12.62
N GLU A 264 22.57 7.59 12.26
CA GLU A 264 22.21 6.39 13.02
C GLU A 264 23.39 5.42 13.16
N GLY A 265 24.18 5.24 12.10
CA GLY A 265 25.42 4.46 12.16
C GLY A 265 26.44 5.03 13.15
N ALA A 266 26.55 6.37 13.25
CA ALA A 266 27.40 7.03 14.24
C ALA A 266 26.83 6.90 15.67
N MET A 267 25.51 6.94 15.82
CA MET A 267 24.79 6.77 17.10
C MET A 267 24.90 5.33 17.66
N ALA A 268 25.06 4.32 16.79
CA ALA A 268 25.20 2.91 17.16
C ALA A 268 26.60 2.53 17.71
N GLY A 269 27.56 3.46 17.70
CA GLY A 269 28.91 3.22 18.20
C GLY A 269 28.97 3.03 19.72
N PRO A 270 29.79 2.09 20.25
CA PRO A 270 29.89 1.81 21.69
C PRO A 270 30.43 3.00 22.52
N ASP A 271 31.05 3.97 21.86
CA ASP A 271 31.61 5.18 22.47
C ASP A 271 30.71 6.41 22.35
N PHE A 272 29.56 6.31 21.66
CA PHE A 272 28.69 7.44 21.34
C PHE A 272 28.14 8.14 22.59
N PHE A 273 27.82 7.39 23.64
CA PHE A 273 27.30 7.95 24.90
C PHE A 273 28.39 8.47 25.85
N LYS A 274 29.67 8.46 25.44
CA LYS A 274 30.77 9.01 26.26
C LYS A 274 30.82 10.54 26.23
N ASP A 275 30.34 11.15 25.15
CA ASP A 275 30.20 12.61 25.00
C ASP A 275 28.71 12.98 25.00
N LEU A 276 28.23 13.45 26.15
CA LEU A 276 26.83 13.80 26.38
C LEU A 276 26.35 14.98 25.52
N ASP A 277 27.23 15.92 25.16
CA ASP A 277 26.86 17.07 24.35
C ASP A 277 26.81 16.69 22.86
N ALA A 278 27.75 15.86 22.40
CA ALA A 278 27.70 15.29 21.05
C ALA A 278 26.49 14.36 20.85
N ALA A 279 26.15 13.55 21.86
CA ALA A 279 25.01 12.65 21.81
C ALA A 279 23.67 13.41 21.74
N ARG A 280 23.52 14.52 22.48
CA ARG A 280 22.34 15.40 22.41
C ARG A 280 22.22 16.08 21.05
N ALA A 281 23.31 16.67 20.55
CA ALA A 281 23.31 17.34 19.25
C ALA A 281 22.97 16.36 18.10
N ALA A 282 23.47 15.13 18.17
CA ALA A 282 23.12 14.07 17.22
C ALA A 282 21.65 13.63 17.35
N GLY A 283 21.10 13.54 18.56
CA GLY A 283 19.67 13.25 18.78
C GLY A 283 18.75 14.34 18.23
N GLU A 284 19.09 15.62 18.42
CA GLU A 284 18.34 16.75 17.85
C GLU A 284 18.40 16.74 16.32
N ARG A 285 19.57 16.45 15.75
CA ARG A 285 19.75 16.33 14.30
C ARG A 285 18.98 15.14 13.72
N HIS A 286 18.91 14.02 14.43
CA HIS A 286 18.14 12.83 14.06
C HIS A 286 16.63 13.16 14.02
N ALA A 287 16.12 13.83 15.05
CA ALA A 287 14.73 14.26 15.11
C ALA A 287 14.39 15.25 13.97
N SER A 288 15.27 16.22 13.68
CA SER A 288 15.10 17.17 12.58
C SER A 288 15.07 16.47 11.21
N LEU A 289 16.04 15.60 10.94
CA LEU A 289 16.11 14.86 9.68
C LEU A 289 14.91 13.94 9.50
N THR A 290 14.45 13.28 10.57
CA THR A 290 13.24 12.45 10.54
C THR A 290 12.00 13.27 10.18
N ALA A 291 11.86 14.47 10.75
CA ALA A 291 10.76 15.38 10.43
C ALA A 291 10.83 15.94 8.99
N GLU A 292 12.05 16.27 8.52
CA GLU A 292 12.28 16.73 7.14
C GLU A 292 11.95 15.64 6.12
N VAL A 293 12.35 14.39 6.39
CA VAL A 293 12.02 13.22 5.55
C VAL A 293 10.50 13.01 5.52
N ALA A 294 9.83 13.05 6.68
CA ALA A 294 8.37 12.94 6.74
C ALA A 294 7.66 14.04 5.93
N SER A 295 8.13 15.28 6.03
CA SER A 295 7.58 16.40 5.26
C SER A 295 7.78 16.26 3.75
N LEU A 296 8.94 15.73 3.33
CA LEU A 296 9.20 15.45 1.91
C LEU A 296 8.30 14.32 1.37
N TYR A 297 8.01 13.31 2.19
CA TYR A 297 7.04 12.27 1.84
C TYR A 297 5.62 12.83 1.69
N GLU A 298 5.14 13.68 2.61
CA GLU A 298 3.84 14.36 2.46
C GLU A 298 3.78 15.21 1.19
N ALA A 299 4.87 15.91 0.87
CA ALA A 299 4.96 16.70 -0.36
C ALA A 299 4.98 15.85 -1.63
N TRP A 300 5.50 14.63 -1.57
CA TRP A 300 5.52 13.67 -2.67
C TRP A 300 4.16 13.01 -2.87
N GLU A 301 3.46 12.65 -1.78
CA GLU A 301 2.08 12.13 -1.83
C GLU A 301 1.06 13.13 -2.39
N GLY A 302 1.37 14.44 -2.30
CA GLY A 302 0.51 15.51 -2.77
C GLY A 302 0.64 15.91 -4.25
N VAL A 303 1.52 15.26 -5.04
CA VAL A 303 1.78 15.60 -6.46
C VAL A 303 0.93 14.78 -7.42
#